data_AF-A0A7X6KYW5-F1
#
_entry.id   AF-A0A7X6KYW5-F1
#
_cell.length_a   1.000
_cell.length_b   1.000
_cell.length_c   1.000
_cell.angle_alpha   90.00
_cell.angle_beta   90.00
_cell.angle_gamma   90.00
#
_symmetry.space_group_name_H-M   'P 1'
#
loop_
_entity.id
_entity.type
_entity.pdbx_description
1 polymer ?
#
loop_
_entity_poly.entity_id
_entity_poly.type
_entity_poly.pdbx_seq_one_letter_code
_entity_poly.pdbx_strand_id
1 'polypeptide(L)'
;MRGKSSHNLPTDSTLLRNWRRWESGESRPDDFYAPIIAATFDTVPAAFFPKTRPNRDDELLSATGMDTLEFIGRLRMSDVSSVTLEAIRITAERLCCEYSYADPHDLHAEGTAWLRRITSLLDGRLTLAQHREILVLAGWVALLVGCVDYDLGRRTAAEATRRAAQSLAQEAENVEIAAWTAEMTAWFALTQGNYRGVIEAVQPTLEVSQHLRVGVQLAAQRAKAWARLGNTREVETALDEGRAILERLEHPANLDNHFVIDANKFDFYAMDCCRVAGEDRLAESYAREVIRNATRPDGTVRNPMRVSEAHLTLAVVAVRDRDLELAVAEGMRAFAGSRRSLPSLMWIAGEVAREIIERFPGDPRTRAYLDQMRSMSVE
;
A
#
# COMPACT_ATOMS: atom_id res chain seq x y z
N MET A 1 63.17 18.30 -36.29
CA MET A 1 62.46 18.79 -35.09
C MET A 1 63.14 20.00 -34.43
N ARG A 2 64.36 19.92 -33.88
CA ARG A 2 64.97 21.07 -33.16
C ARG A 2 65.10 22.35 -34.00
N GLY A 3 65.45 22.23 -35.28
CA GLY A 3 65.50 23.38 -36.21
C GLY A 3 64.15 23.96 -36.62
N LYS A 4 63.02 23.36 -36.19
CA LYS A 4 61.65 23.78 -36.52
C LYS A 4 60.82 24.08 -35.26
N SER A 5 61.46 24.13 -34.08
CA SER A 5 60.83 24.45 -32.80
C SER A 5 61.46 25.70 -32.21
N SER A 6 60.66 26.64 -31.73
CA SER A 6 61.10 27.79 -30.94
C SER A 6 61.31 27.46 -29.45
N HIS A 7 60.93 26.25 -29.04
CA HIS A 7 60.98 25.76 -27.66
C HIS A 7 62.06 24.68 -27.50
N ASN A 8 62.67 24.64 -26.31
CA ASN A 8 63.63 23.58 -25.96
C ASN A 8 62.95 22.22 -25.94
N LEU A 9 63.37 21.35 -26.85
CA LEU A 9 62.84 19.99 -26.93
C LEU A 9 63.56 19.06 -25.94
N PRO A 10 62.86 18.04 -25.39
CA PRO A 10 63.44 16.99 -24.55
C PRO A 10 64.65 16.30 -25.17
N THR A 11 65.35 15.47 -24.40
CA THR A 11 66.49 14.68 -24.89
C THR A 11 66.10 13.78 -26.07
N ASP A 12 67.06 13.47 -26.93
CA ASP A 12 66.83 12.67 -28.15
C ASP A 12 66.30 11.26 -27.81
N SER A 13 66.72 10.69 -26.67
CA SER A 13 66.18 9.43 -26.15
C SER A 13 64.68 9.50 -25.79
N THR A 14 64.22 10.64 -25.27
CA THR A 14 62.82 10.87 -24.92
C THR A 14 61.97 11.07 -26.17
N LEU A 15 62.47 11.83 -27.14
CA LEU A 15 61.79 12.03 -28.42
C LEU A 15 61.66 10.72 -29.20
N LEU A 16 62.73 9.90 -29.25
CA LEU A 16 62.72 8.59 -29.90
C LEU A 16 61.74 7.62 -29.23
N ARG A 17 61.65 7.64 -27.90
CA ARG A 17 60.68 6.82 -27.16
C ARG A 17 59.24 7.23 -27.49
N ASN A 18 58.94 8.52 -27.50
CA ASN A 18 57.60 9.01 -27.83
C ASN A 18 57.22 8.73 -29.28
N TRP A 19 58.19 8.81 -30.20
CA TRP A 19 58.01 8.40 -31.60
C TRP A 19 57.62 6.93 -31.71
N ARG A 20 58.35 6.02 -31.05
CA ARG A 20 58.04 4.58 -31.06
C ARG A 20 56.66 4.26 -30.47
N ARG A 21 56.25 4.95 -29.40
CA ARG A 21 54.91 4.79 -28.81
C ARG A 21 53.79 5.26 -29.74
N TRP A 22 54.07 6.26 -30.57
CA TRP A 22 53.14 6.68 -31.61
C TRP A 22 53.07 5.68 -32.76
N GLU A 23 54.20 5.20 -33.26
CA GLU A 23 54.23 4.16 -34.31
C GLU A 23 53.54 2.86 -33.88
N SER A 24 53.58 2.52 -32.58
CA SER A 24 52.86 1.37 -32.02
C SER A 24 51.38 1.63 -31.74
N GLY A 25 50.88 2.86 -31.93
CA GLY A 25 49.50 3.25 -31.66
C GLY A 25 49.16 3.42 -30.17
N GLU A 26 50.15 3.36 -29.29
CA GLU A 26 49.97 3.48 -27.83
C GLU A 26 49.69 4.92 -27.39
N SER A 27 50.20 5.91 -28.13
CA SER A 27 49.92 7.33 -27.89
C SER A 27 49.90 8.13 -29.17
N ARG A 28 49.32 9.33 -29.14
CA ARG A 28 49.35 10.28 -30.27
C ARG A 28 50.04 11.57 -29.83
N PRO A 29 50.87 12.19 -30.69
CA PRO A 29 51.41 13.52 -30.41
C PRO A 29 50.29 14.51 -30.15
N ASP A 30 50.42 15.27 -29.06
CA ASP A 30 49.49 16.32 -28.67
C ASP A 30 49.58 17.53 -29.62
N ASP A 31 48.75 18.54 -29.36
CA ASP A 31 48.69 19.76 -30.16
C ASP A 31 50.00 20.57 -30.15
N PHE A 32 50.91 20.30 -29.21
CA PHE A 32 52.23 20.91 -29.16
C PHE A 32 53.25 20.18 -30.05
N TYR A 33 53.33 18.84 -29.97
CA TYR A 33 54.31 18.05 -30.72
C TYR A 33 53.89 17.77 -32.17
N ALA A 34 52.59 17.65 -32.47
CA ALA A 34 52.10 17.32 -33.81
C ALA A 34 52.52 18.35 -34.89
N PRO A 35 52.46 19.68 -34.65
CA PRO A 35 52.96 20.69 -35.60
C PRO A 35 54.47 20.62 -35.84
N ILE A 36 55.26 20.35 -34.80
CA ILE A 36 56.73 20.28 -34.89
C ILE A 36 57.19 19.06 -35.69
N ILE A 37 56.49 17.93 -35.51
CA ILE A 37 56.73 16.71 -36.28
C ILE A 37 56.40 16.95 -37.75
N ALA A 38 55.21 17.48 -38.06
CA ALA A 38 54.81 17.74 -39.44
C ALA A 38 55.74 18.72 -40.17
N ALA A 39 56.16 19.80 -39.49
CA ALA A 39 57.11 20.78 -40.02
C ALA A 39 58.52 20.20 -40.26
N THR A 40 58.88 19.09 -39.63
CA THR A 40 60.16 18.39 -39.89
C THR A 40 60.17 17.71 -41.26
N PHE A 41 58.99 17.34 -41.76
CA PHE A 41 58.81 16.69 -43.06
C PHE A 41 58.17 17.63 -44.09
N ASP A 42 58.22 18.95 -43.84
CA ASP A 42 57.62 20.01 -44.66
C ASP A 42 56.18 19.70 -45.10
N THR A 43 55.37 19.20 -44.17
CA THR A 43 53.94 18.91 -44.39
C THR A 43 53.06 19.46 -43.26
N VAL A 44 51.75 19.27 -43.38
CA VAL A 44 50.75 19.73 -42.39
C VAL A 44 50.40 18.62 -41.38
N PRO A 45 50.03 18.96 -40.13
CA PRO A 45 49.67 17.98 -39.10
C PRO A 45 48.59 17.00 -39.55
N ALA A 46 47.61 17.45 -40.34
CA ALA A 46 46.53 16.61 -40.85
C ALA A 46 47.01 15.48 -41.78
N ALA A 47 48.21 15.59 -42.38
CA ALA A 47 48.77 14.56 -43.25
C ALA A 47 49.36 13.38 -42.45
N PHE A 48 49.96 13.63 -41.29
CA PHE A 48 50.49 12.60 -40.39
C PHE A 48 49.49 12.14 -39.32
N PHE A 49 48.61 13.06 -38.90
CA PHE A 49 47.68 12.88 -37.82
C PHE A 49 46.28 13.25 -38.32
N PRO A 50 45.66 12.43 -39.18
CA PRO A 50 44.28 12.66 -39.58
C PRO A 50 43.41 12.72 -38.32
N LYS A 51 42.52 13.72 -38.23
CA LYS A 51 41.48 13.71 -37.18
C LYS A 51 40.68 12.43 -37.39
N THR A 52 40.55 11.61 -36.35
CA THR A 52 39.69 10.43 -36.39
C THR A 52 38.32 10.91 -36.85
N ARG A 53 37.90 10.50 -38.05
CA ARG A 53 36.52 10.78 -38.46
C ARG A 53 35.64 10.05 -37.44
N PRO A 54 34.61 10.70 -36.87
CA PRO A 54 33.54 9.94 -36.24
C PRO A 54 33.08 8.90 -37.27
N ASN A 55 32.78 7.68 -36.79
CA ASN A 55 32.38 6.61 -37.67
C ASN A 55 31.18 7.11 -38.49
N ARG A 56 31.27 7.00 -39.81
CA ARG A 56 30.26 7.60 -40.72
C ARG A 56 28.87 7.00 -40.46
N ASP A 57 28.84 5.78 -39.92
CA ASP A 57 27.65 5.07 -39.47
C ASP A 57 27.02 5.73 -38.24
N ASP A 58 27.80 6.20 -37.26
CA ASP A 58 27.28 6.93 -36.08
C ASP A 58 26.71 8.30 -36.46
N GLU A 59 27.35 9.00 -37.41
CA GLU A 59 26.86 10.29 -37.92
C GLU A 59 25.61 10.13 -38.80
N LEU A 60 25.49 9.03 -39.56
CA LEU A 60 24.30 8.70 -40.35
C LEU A 60 23.12 8.24 -39.48
N LEU A 61 23.36 7.48 -38.40
CA LEU A 61 22.34 7.08 -37.41
C LEU A 61 21.81 8.29 -36.63
N SER A 62 22.71 9.22 -36.27
CA SER A 62 22.38 10.50 -35.63
C SER A 62 21.61 11.45 -36.57
N ALA A 63 22.02 11.57 -37.84
CA ALA A 63 21.43 12.52 -38.79
C ALA A 63 20.08 12.08 -39.39
N THR A 64 19.73 10.79 -39.33
CA THR A 64 18.48 10.26 -39.90
C THR A 64 17.29 10.26 -38.92
N GLY A 65 17.49 10.69 -37.67
CA GLY A 65 16.48 10.57 -36.60
C GLY A 65 16.20 9.12 -36.20
N MET A 66 16.97 8.16 -36.74
CA MET A 66 16.80 6.73 -36.53
C MET A 66 17.27 6.30 -35.15
N ASP A 67 18.32 6.92 -34.59
CA ASP A 67 18.73 6.72 -33.19
C ASP A 67 17.64 7.14 -32.20
N THR A 68 16.97 8.27 -32.46
CA THR A 68 15.88 8.76 -31.62
C THR A 68 14.63 7.88 -31.77
N LEU A 69 14.31 7.42 -32.99
CA LEU A 69 13.17 6.54 -33.24
C LEU A 69 13.41 5.10 -32.75
N GLU A 70 14.63 4.57 -32.84
CA GLU A 70 15.02 3.29 -32.27
C GLU A 70 14.99 3.35 -30.74
N PHE A 71 15.51 4.43 -30.15
CA PHE A 71 15.40 4.67 -28.71
C PHE A 71 13.95 4.76 -28.25
N ILE A 72 13.10 5.54 -28.94
CA ILE A 72 11.65 5.58 -28.68
C ILE A 72 11.00 4.22 -28.90
N GLY A 73 11.43 3.46 -29.91
CA GLY A 73 10.96 2.10 -30.19
C GLY A 73 11.28 1.15 -29.03
N ARG A 74 12.51 1.17 -28.51
CA ARG A 74 12.94 0.40 -27.35
C ARG A 74 12.20 0.80 -26.08
N LEU A 75 11.91 2.08 -25.88
CA LEU A 75 11.08 2.57 -24.77
C LEU A 75 9.63 2.11 -24.83
N ARG A 76 9.12 1.75 -26.02
CA ARG A 76 7.75 1.27 -26.24
C ARG A 76 7.62 -0.25 -26.32
N MET A 77 8.75 -0.97 -26.37
CA MET A 77 8.72 -2.43 -26.38
C MET A 77 8.31 -2.94 -25.00
N SER A 78 7.30 -3.82 -25.00
CA SER A 78 6.82 -4.49 -23.80
C SER A 78 6.54 -5.94 -24.09
N ASP A 79 6.97 -6.81 -23.19
CA ASP A 79 6.63 -8.22 -23.19
C ASP A 79 5.22 -8.46 -22.59
N VAL A 80 4.56 -7.40 -22.07
CA VAL A 80 3.22 -7.46 -21.46
C VAL A 80 2.19 -6.72 -22.32
N SER A 81 1.15 -7.44 -22.72
CA SER A 81 0.03 -6.87 -23.49
C SER A 81 -0.89 -6.01 -22.61
N SER A 82 -1.55 -5.02 -23.21
CA SER A 82 -2.57 -4.21 -22.52
C SER A 82 -3.75 -5.05 -22.00
N VAL A 83 -4.13 -6.11 -22.73
CA VAL A 83 -5.19 -7.05 -22.32
C VAL A 83 -4.80 -7.80 -21.05
N THR A 84 -3.53 -8.19 -20.92
CA THR A 84 -3.01 -8.83 -19.71
C THR A 84 -3.10 -7.89 -18.50
N LEU A 85 -2.69 -6.63 -18.66
CA LEU A 85 -2.77 -5.64 -17.58
C LEU A 85 -4.22 -5.36 -17.16
N GLU A 86 -5.13 -5.24 -18.12
CA GLU A 86 -6.56 -5.06 -17.83
C GLU A 86 -7.14 -6.26 -17.06
N ALA A 87 -6.80 -7.49 -17.46
CA ALA A 87 -7.24 -8.69 -16.76
C ALA A 87 -6.73 -8.73 -15.30
N ILE A 88 -5.49 -8.28 -15.06
CA ILE A 88 -4.93 -8.17 -13.71
C ILE A 88 -5.67 -7.10 -12.90
N ARG A 89 -5.96 -5.94 -13.50
CA ARG A 89 -6.72 -4.86 -12.85
C ARG A 89 -8.09 -5.35 -12.39
N ILE A 90 -8.83 -6.00 -13.28
CA ILE A 90 -10.15 -6.59 -12.98
C ILE A 90 -10.03 -7.62 -11.85
N THR A 91 -8.98 -8.45 -11.87
CA THR A 91 -8.77 -9.46 -10.84
C THR A 91 -8.42 -8.83 -9.49
N ALA A 92 -7.53 -7.84 -9.45
CA ALA A 92 -7.19 -7.12 -8.23
C ALA A 92 -8.42 -6.46 -7.59
N GLU A 93 -9.26 -5.81 -8.41
CA GLU A 93 -10.53 -5.23 -7.96
C GLU A 93 -11.47 -6.29 -7.40
N ARG A 94 -11.66 -7.41 -8.09
CA ARG A 94 -12.50 -8.54 -7.64
C ARG A 94 -12.04 -9.05 -6.26
N LEU A 95 -10.75 -9.29 -6.09
CA LEU A 95 -10.19 -9.79 -4.83
C LEU A 95 -10.45 -8.81 -3.68
N CYS A 96 -10.34 -7.50 -3.94
CA CYS A 96 -10.65 -6.45 -2.95
C CYS A 96 -12.15 -6.39 -2.60
N CYS A 97 -13.04 -6.74 -3.53
CA CYS A 97 -14.48 -6.83 -3.29
C CYS A 97 -14.86 -8.07 -2.47
N GLU A 98 -14.22 -9.20 -2.78
CA GLU A 98 -14.45 -10.50 -2.14
C GLU A 98 -14.01 -10.52 -0.67
N TYR A 99 -13.08 -9.64 -0.27
CA TYR A 99 -12.58 -9.52 1.10
C TYR A 99 -13.64 -9.58 2.20
N SER A 100 -14.78 -8.94 1.96
CA SER A 100 -15.84 -8.78 2.96
C SER A 100 -16.53 -10.10 3.33
N TYR A 101 -16.58 -11.08 2.42
CA TYR A 101 -17.38 -12.29 2.58
C TYR A 101 -16.67 -13.61 2.25
N ALA A 102 -15.62 -13.59 1.42
CA ALA A 102 -14.92 -14.80 1.02
C ALA A 102 -14.20 -15.47 2.20
N ASP A 103 -14.00 -16.79 2.10
CA ASP A 103 -13.19 -17.52 3.07
C ASP A 103 -11.76 -16.93 3.11
N PRO A 104 -11.23 -16.59 4.30
CA PRO A 104 -9.93 -15.93 4.38
C PRO A 104 -8.76 -16.83 3.97
N HIS A 105 -8.86 -18.16 4.07
CA HIS A 105 -7.79 -19.05 3.62
C HIS A 105 -7.72 -19.12 2.10
N ASP A 106 -8.88 -19.27 1.46
CA ASP A 106 -8.99 -19.30 -0.01
C ASP A 106 -8.56 -17.95 -0.61
N LEU A 107 -9.05 -16.84 -0.05
CA LEU A 107 -8.69 -15.50 -0.50
C LEU A 107 -7.21 -15.20 -0.30
N HIS A 108 -6.61 -15.64 0.82
CA HIS A 108 -5.18 -15.51 1.05
C HIS A 108 -4.36 -16.31 0.02
N ALA A 109 -4.74 -17.56 -0.24
CA ALA A 109 -4.06 -18.43 -1.19
C ALA A 109 -4.10 -17.84 -2.61
N GLU A 110 -5.27 -17.38 -3.04
CA GLU A 110 -5.46 -16.75 -4.33
C GLU A 110 -4.72 -15.40 -4.42
N GLY A 111 -4.88 -14.51 -3.44
CA GLY A 111 -4.21 -13.21 -3.39
C GLY A 111 -2.69 -13.34 -3.43
N THR A 112 -2.11 -14.29 -2.69
CA THR A 112 -0.67 -14.58 -2.70
C THR A 112 -0.21 -15.15 -4.05
N ALA A 113 -1.03 -15.97 -4.71
CA ALA A 113 -0.72 -16.48 -6.04
C ALA A 113 -0.72 -15.36 -7.09
N TRP A 114 -1.69 -14.45 -7.03
CA TRP A 114 -1.75 -13.28 -7.90
C TRP A 114 -0.64 -12.29 -7.63
N LEU A 115 -0.30 -12.01 -6.37
CA LEU A 115 0.82 -11.14 -6.04
C LEU A 115 2.11 -11.65 -6.68
N ARG A 116 2.41 -12.95 -6.53
CA ARG A 116 3.56 -13.60 -7.18
C ARG A 116 3.53 -13.49 -8.70
N ARG A 117 2.36 -13.68 -9.31
CA ARG A 117 2.19 -13.57 -10.77
C ARG A 117 2.44 -12.14 -11.24
N ILE A 118 1.87 -11.14 -10.56
CA ILE A 118 2.06 -9.72 -10.88
C ILE A 118 3.53 -9.34 -10.75
N THR A 119 4.20 -9.73 -9.66
CA THR A 119 5.62 -9.43 -9.47
C THR A 119 6.51 -10.09 -10.51
N SER A 120 6.18 -11.29 -10.99
CA SER A 120 6.94 -11.96 -12.06
C SER A 120 6.90 -11.23 -13.41
N LEU A 121 5.93 -10.33 -13.62
CA LEU A 121 5.90 -9.50 -14.83
C LEU A 121 7.03 -8.47 -14.86
N LEU A 122 7.58 -8.12 -13.69
CA LEU A 122 8.72 -7.19 -13.56
C LEU A 122 10.03 -7.78 -14.13
N ASP A 123 10.08 -9.10 -14.34
CA ASP A 123 11.24 -9.78 -14.94
C ASP A 123 11.31 -9.58 -16.47
N GLY A 124 10.22 -9.09 -17.10
CA GLY A 124 10.12 -8.84 -18.53
C GLY A 124 10.49 -7.42 -18.95
N ARG A 125 10.61 -7.17 -20.26
CA ARG A 125 10.72 -5.79 -20.78
C ARG A 125 9.39 -5.08 -20.58
N LEU A 126 9.44 -3.91 -19.94
CA LEU A 126 8.29 -3.08 -19.65
C LEU A 126 8.57 -1.64 -20.05
N THR A 127 7.54 -0.94 -20.51
CA THR A 127 7.60 0.52 -20.53
C THR A 127 7.55 1.06 -19.09
N LEU A 128 8.06 2.27 -18.86
CA LEU A 128 8.01 2.89 -17.53
C LEU A 128 6.58 3.00 -16.97
N ALA A 129 5.62 3.33 -17.83
CA ALA A 129 4.21 3.43 -17.46
C ALA A 129 3.66 2.07 -16.98
N GLN A 130 3.96 0.99 -17.70
CA GLN A 130 3.53 -0.36 -17.32
C GLN A 130 4.25 -0.85 -16.06
N HIS A 131 5.54 -0.53 -15.90
CA HIS A 131 6.28 -0.84 -14.68
C HIS A 131 5.60 -0.20 -13.46
N ARG A 132 5.31 1.10 -13.53
CA ARG A 132 4.56 1.81 -12.47
C ARG A 132 3.18 1.21 -12.23
N GLU A 133 2.44 0.90 -13.29
CA GLU A 133 1.10 0.27 -13.18
C GLU A 133 1.15 -1.11 -12.51
N ILE A 134 2.13 -1.95 -12.86
CA ILE A 134 2.34 -3.26 -12.23
C ILE A 134 2.66 -3.12 -10.75
N LEU A 135 3.49 -2.14 -10.37
CA LEU A 135 3.78 -1.86 -8.95
C LEU A 135 2.53 -1.40 -8.19
N VAL A 136 1.68 -0.56 -8.80
CA VAL A 136 0.39 -0.15 -8.22
C VAL A 136 -0.53 -1.36 -8.01
N LEU A 137 -0.68 -2.21 -9.02
CA LEU A 137 -1.50 -3.43 -8.94
C LEU A 137 -0.97 -4.40 -7.89
N ALA A 138 0.35 -4.60 -7.83
CA ALA A 138 0.99 -5.39 -6.79
C ALA A 138 0.75 -4.78 -5.40
N GLY A 139 0.81 -3.46 -5.26
CA GLY A 139 0.56 -2.75 -4.01
C GLY A 139 -0.85 -2.96 -3.48
N TRP A 140 -1.88 -2.87 -4.34
CA TRP A 140 -3.27 -3.15 -3.95
C TRP A 140 -3.48 -4.60 -3.51
N VAL A 141 -2.94 -5.57 -4.26
CA VAL A 141 -3.03 -6.98 -3.88
C VAL A 141 -2.23 -7.26 -2.60
N ALA A 142 -1.08 -6.60 -2.40
CA ALA A 142 -0.31 -6.72 -1.16
C ALA A 142 -1.06 -6.15 0.05
N LEU A 143 -1.71 -4.98 -0.07
CA LEU A 143 -2.59 -4.46 0.99
C LEU A 143 -3.67 -5.48 1.36
N LEU A 144 -4.35 -6.03 0.35
CA LEU A 144 -5.37 -7.05 0.56
C LEU A 144 -4.82 -8.28 1.28
N VAL A 145 -3.72 -8.87 0.79
CA VAL A 145 -3.09 -10.05 1.41
C VAL A 145 -2.70 -9.73 2.85
N GLY A 146 -2.16 -8.54 3.13
CA GLY A 146 -1.82 -8.13 4.48
C GLY A 146 -3.03 -7.98 5.40
N CYS A 147 -4.18 -7.52 4.90
CA CYS A 147 -5.43 -7.52 5.65
C CYS A 147 -5.88 -8.95 5.99
N VAL A 148 -5.81 -9.87 5.02
CA VAL A 148 -6.21 -11.27 5.23
C VAL A 148 -5.25 -12.01 6.16
N ASP A 149 -3.93 -11.77 6.05
CA ASP A 149 -2.94 -12.27 7.01
C ASP A 149 -3.29 -11.83 8.44
N TYR A 150 -3.72 -10.58 8.60
CA TYR A 150 -4.11 -10.06 9.90
C TYR A 150 -5.39 -10.70 10.41
N ASP A 151 -6.40 -10.85 9.56
CA ASP A 151 -7.66 -11.53 9.87
C ASP A 151 -7.44 -12.97 10.36
N LEU A 152 -6.45 -13.66 9.79
CA LEU A 152 -6.02 -15.01 10.17
C LEU A 152 -5.11 -15.02 11.42
N GLY A 153 -4.87 -13.87 12.05
CA GLY A 153 -4.03 -13.75 13.24
C GLY A 153 -2.51 -13.82 12.97
N ARG A 154 -2.07 -13.83 11.71
CA ARG A 154 -0.66 -13.96 11.29
C ARG A 154 0.06 -12.61 11.35
N ARG A 155 0.15 -12.02 12.54
CA ARG A 155 0.64 -10.64 12.75
C ARG A 155 1.97 -10.33 12.08
N THR A 156 2.95 -11.23 12.18
CA THR A 156 4.27 -11.04 11.58
C THR A 156 4.21 -11.02 10.05
N ALA A 157 3.41 -11.90 9.45
CA ALA A 157 3.19 -11.93 8.00
C ALA A 157 2.46 -10.67 7.54
N ALA A 158 1.38 -10.29 8.24
CA ALA A 158 0.61 -9.08 7.96
C ALA A 158 1.49 -7.82 7.95
N GLU A 159 2.37 -7.66 8.94
CA GLU A 159 3.30 -6.53 9.02
C GLU A 159 4.37 -6.57 7.91
N ALA A 160 4.88 -7.74 7.56
CA ALA A 160 5.82 -7.89 6.45
C ALA A 160 5.17 -7.53 5.11
N THR A 161 3.97 -8.04 4.85
CA THR A 161 3.20 -7.75 3.64
C THR A 161 2.81 -6.27 3.57
N ARG A 162 2.39 -5.66 4.68
CA ARG A 162 2.11 -4.22 4.79
C ARG A 162 3.34 -3.36 4.44
N ARG A 163 4.53 -3.74 4.93
CA ARG A 163 5.79 -3.05 4.56
C ARG A 163 6.14 -3.21 3.09
N ALA A 164 5.91 -4.39 2.52
CA ALA A 164 6.09 -4.59 1.09
C ALA A 164 5.15 -3.70 0.27
N ALA A 165 3.88 -3.59 0.66
CA ALA A 165 2.93 -2.65 0.04
C ALA A 165 3.41 -1.19 0.15
N GLN A 166 4.01 -0.80 1.28
CA GLN A 166 4.57 0.55 1.45
C GLN A 166 5.75 0.80 0.51
N SER A 167 6.65 -0.17 0.35
CA SER A 167 7.77 -0.05 -0.60
C SER A 167 7.28 0.03 -2.05
N LEU A 168 6.28 -0.77 -2.41
CA LEU A 168 5.64 -0.71 -3.74
C LEU A 168 4.99 0.66 -3.97
N ALA A 169 4.31 1.21 -2.96
CA ALA A 169 3.70 2.54 -3.04
C ALA A 169 4.74 3.64 -3.24
N GLN A 170 5.89 3.56 -2.56
CA GLN A 170 6.99 4.53 -2.71
C GLN A 170 7.60 4.48 -4.11
N GLU A 171 7.92 3.28 -4.60
CA GLU A 171 8.50 3.09 -5.93
C GLU A 171 7.52 3.48 -7.05
N ALA A 172 6.22 3.26 -6.83
CA ALA A 172 5.18 3.68 -7.76
C ALA A 172 4.72 5.13 -7.58
N GLU A 173 5.29 5.86 -6.61
CA GLU A 173 4.84 7.19 -6.17
C GLU A 173 3.30 7.25 -6.02
N ASN A 174 2.71 6.23 -5.42
CA ASN A 174 1.26 6.12 -5.20
C ASN A 174 0.92 6.47 -3.75
N VAL A 175 0.40 7.69 -3.56
CA VAL A 175 0.05 8.23 -2.25
C VAL A 175 -1.11 7.50 -1.57
N GLU A 176 -2.03 6.93 -2.36
CA GLU A 176 -3.22 6.28 -1.84
C GLU A 176 -2.87 4.94 -1.18
N ILE A 177 -2.08 4.10 -1.87
CA ILE A 177 -1.58 2.85 -1.31
C ILE A 177 -0.75 3.14 -0.06
N ALA A 178 0.12 4.16 -0.09
CA ALA A 178 0.93 4.53 1.06
C ALA A 178 0.08 4.89 2.28
N ALA A 179 -0.99 5.67 2.10
CA ALA A 179 -1.91 6.02 3.16
C ALA A 179 -2.72 4.81 3.67
N TRP A 180 -3.07 3.84 2.81
CA TRP A 180 -3.67 2.57 3.23
C TRP A 180 -2.74 1.73 4.10
N THR A 181 -1.42 1.75 3.87
CA THR A 181 -0.50 1.06 4.80
C THR A 181 -0.43 1.73 6.17
N ALA A 182 -0.61 3.05 6.24
CA ALA A 182 -0.72 3.77 7.51
C ALA A 182 -2.02 3.43 8.23
N GLU A 183 -3.12 3.29 7.48
CA GLU A 183 -4.40 2.81 8.02
C GLU A 183 -4.27 1.40 8.60
N MET A 184 -3.62 0.47 7.88
CA MET A 184 -3.34 -0.87 8.42
C MET A 184 -2.47 -0.82 9.68
N THR A 185 -1.50 0.09 9.74
CA THR A 185 -0.66 0.28 10.94
C THR A 185 -1.51 0.75 12.12
N ALA A 186 -2.42 1.69 11.88
CA ALA A 186 -3.38 2.20 12.86
C ALA A 186 -4.34 1.09 13.33
N TRP A 187 -4.91 0.32 12.41
CA TRP A 187 -5.77 -0.82 12.72
C TRP A 187 -5.05 -1.89 13.55
N PHE A 188 -3.84 -2.29 13.16
CA PHE A 188 -3.06 -3.29 13.87
C PHE A 188 -2.72 -2.84 15.30
N ALA A 189 -2.41 -1.55 15.49
CA ALA A 189 -2.15 -0.98 16.81
C ALA A 189 -3.42 -0.96 17.67
N LEU A 190 -4.57 -0.60 17.07
CA LEU A 190 -5.84 -0.45 17.74
C LEU A 190 -6.32 -1.76 18.39
N THR A 191 -6.34 -2.85 17.62
CA THR A 191 -6.75 -4.20 18.07
C THR A 191 -5.77 -4.83 19.06
N GLN A 192 -4.55 -4.31 19.16
CA GLN A 192 -3.55 -4.68 20.17
C GLN A 192 -3.64 -3.80 21.43
N GLY A 193 -4.58 -2.86 21.50
CA GLY A 193 -4.73 -1.92 22.62
C GLY A 193 -3.69 -0.80 22.63
N ASN A 194 -2.86 -0.64 21.59
CA ASN A 194 -1.89 0.43 21.48
C ASN A 194 -2.54 1.69 20.86
N TYR A 195 -3.41 2.35 21.64
CA TYR A 195 -4.18 3.51 21.16
C TYR A 195 -3.30 4.70 20.77
N ARG A 196 -2.17 4.92 21.46
CA ARG A 196 -1.21 5.97 21.08
C ARG A 196 -0.54 5.68 19.74
N GLY A 197 -0.19 4.41 19.49
CA GLY A 197 0.35 3.98 18.21
C GLY A 197 -0.61 4.22 17.04
N VAL A 198 -1.92 4.18 17.27
CA VAL A 198 -2.94 4.57 16.27
C VAL A 198 -2.75 6.04 15.90
N ILE A 199 -2.68 6.93 16.89
CA ILE A 199 -2.52 8.37 16.67
C ILE A 199 -1.20 8.67 15.95
N GLU A 200 -0.10 8.04 16.39
CA GLU A 200 1.23 8.19 15.78
C GLU A 200 1.26 7.71 14.31
N ALA A 201 0.53 6.65 13.98
CA ALA A 201 0.43 6.15 12.60
C ALA A 201 -0.40 7.07 11.69
N VAL A 202 -1.50 7.62 12.22
CA VAL A 202 -2.43 8.46 11.45
C VAL A 202 -1.86 9.87 11.23
N GLN A 203 -1.27 10.49 12.26
CA GLN A 203 -0.91 11.92 12.26
C GLN A 203 -0.11 12.38 11.03
N PRO A 204 0.93 11.68 10.56
CA PRO A 204 1.74 12.11 9.41
C PRO A 204 0.97 12.07 8.07
N THR A 205 -0.16 11.36 8.02
CA THR A 205 -0.91 11.13 6.78
C THR A 205 -2.15 12.02 6.65
N LEU A 206 -2.46 12.83 7.68
CA LEU A 206 -3.68 13.62 7.71
C LEU A 206 -3.78 14.59 6.54
N GLU A 207 -2.72 15.35 6.25
CA GLU A 207 -2.73 16.35 5.17
C GLU A 207 -2.87 15.71 3.79
N VAL A 208 -2.10 14.66 3.52
CA VAL A 208 -2.09 13.99 2.20
C VAL A 208 -3.39 13.21 1.93
N SER A 209 -4.10 12.79 2.98
CA SER A 209 -5.32 11.97 2.85
C SER A 209 -6.62 12.76 2.84
N GLN A 210 -6.61 14.10 2.93
CA GLN A 210 -7.83 14.94 2.95
C GLN A 210 -8.70 14.85 1.70
N HIS A 211 -8.13 14.36 0.60
CA HIS A 211 -8.78 14.16 -0.69
C HIS A 211 -8.86 12.67 -1.10
N LEU A 212 -8.56 11.76 -0.16
CA LEU A 212 -8.54 10.32 -0.41
C LEU A 212 -9.57 9.63 0.48
N ARG A 213 -10.15 8.53 -0.02
CA ARG A 213 -11.12 7.73 0.75
C ARG A 213 -10.53 7.17 2.04
N VAL A 214 -9.25 6.79 2.01
CA VAL A 214 -8.53 6.32 3.20
C VAL A 214 -8.48 7.37 4.31
N GLY A 215 -8.52 8.67 3.99
CA GLY A 215 -8.57 9.74 4.99
C GLY A 215 -9.80 9.64 5.90
N VAL A 216 -10.94 9.19 5.34
CA VAL A 216 -12.17 8.92 6.10
C VAL A 216 -11.95 7.79 7.12
N GLN A 217 -11.33 6.68 6.70
CA GLN A 217 -11.06 5.55 7.59
C GLN A 217 -9.97 5.87 8.62
N LEU A 218 -8.92 6.60 8.23
CA LEU A 218 -7.89 7.10 9.15
C LEU A 218 -8.48 7.98 10.26
N ALA A 219 -9.38 8.90 9.90
CA ALA A 219 -10.10 9.73 10.85
C ALA A 219 -10.96 8.88 11.81
N ALA A 220 -11.65 7.86 11.29
CA ALA A 220 -12.38 6.89 12.09
C ALA A 220 -11.47 6.09 13.05
N GLN A 221 -10.32 5.59 12.61
CA GLN A 221 -9.37 4.89 13.50
C GLN A 221 -8.86 5.81 14.61
N ARG A 222 -8.57 7.07 14.28
CA ARG A 222 -8.19 8.10 15.26
C ARG A 222 -9.30 8.32 16.29
N ALA A 223 -10.55 8.43 15.86
CA ALA A 223 -11.72 8.54 16.75
C ALA A 223 -11.84 7.33 17.68
N LYS A 224 -11.72 6.10 17.16
CA LYS A 224 -11.79 4.87 17.95
C LYS A 224 -10.71 4.79 19.02
N ALA A 225 -9.51 5.29 18.72
CA ALA A 225 -8.41 5.38 19.69
C ALA A 225 -8.69 6.44 20.77
N TRP A 226 -9.13 7.65 20.37
CA TRP A 226 -9.47 8.71 21.32
C TRP A 226 -10.63 8.36 22.25
N ALA A 227 -11.64 7.64 21.75
CA ALA A 227 -12.75 7.16 22.57
C ALA A 227 -12.25 6.27 23.71
N ARG A 228 -11.31 5.36 23.41
CA ARG A 228 -10.72 4.45 24.41
C ARG A 228 -9.71 5.13 25.34
N LEU A 229 -9.19 6.29 24.95
CA LEU A 229 -8.40 7.17 25.80
C LEU A 229 -9.28 8.15 26.62
N GLY A 230 -10.60 8.13 26.43
CA GLY A 230 -11.55 8.97 27.17
C GLY A 230 -11.58 10.43 26.74
N ASN A 231 -11.11 10.77 25.54
CA ASN A 231 -11.07 12.15 25.04
C ASN A 231 -12.20 12.44 24.04
N THR A 232 -13.39 12.76 24.55
CA THR A 232 -14.60 12.97 23.72
C THR A 232 -14.45 14.09 22.70
N ARG A 233 -13.74 15.18 23.03
CA ARG A 233 -13.53 16.30 22.10
C ARG A 233 -12.74 15.88 20.86
N GLU A 234 -11.72 15.06 21.06
CA GLU A 234 -10.90 14.54 19.94
C GLU A 234 -11.66 13.48 19.13
N VAL A 235 -12.58 12.74 19.75
CA VAL A 235 -13.51 11.84 19.02
C VAL A 235 -14.38 12.65 18.08
N GLU A 236 -15.06 13.69 18.58
CA GLU A 236 -15.93 14.55 17.77
C GLU A 236 -15.16 15.19 16.62
N THR A 237 -13.99 15.75 16.91
CA THR A 237 -13.11 16.38 15.92
C THR A 237 -12.71 15.40 14.82
N ALA A 238 -12.29 14.19 15.19
CA ALA A 238 -11.92 13.16 14.22
C ALA A 238 -13.12 12.68 13.37
N LEU A 239 -14.31 12.53 13.97
CA LEU A 239 -15.50 12.16 13.22
C LEU A 239 -15.97 13.28 12.28
N ASP A 240 -15.89 14.54 12.69
CA ASP A 240 -16.19 15.71 11.85
C ASP A 240 -15.23 15.83 10.67
N GLU A 241 -13.93 15.60 10.88
CA GLU A 241 -12.95 15.54 9.80
C GLU A 241 -13.30 14.44 8.78
N GLY A 242 -13.64 13.24 9.25
CA GLY A 242 -14.06 12.13 8.38
C GLY A 242 -15.31 12.47 7.55
N ARG A 243 -16.32 13.09 8.16
CA ARG A 243 -17.52 13.59 7.46
C ARG A 243 -17.17 14.64 6.42
N ALA A 244 -16.35 15.63 6.79
CA ALA A 244 -15.95 16.70 5.88
C ALA A 244 -15.16 16.17 4.66
N ILE A 245 -14.38 15.09 4.82
CA ILE A 245 -13.75 14.40 3.69
C ILE A 245 -14.82 13.73 2.82
N LEU A 246 -15.76 12.97 3.39
CA LEU A 246 -16.83 12.31 2.63
C LEU A 246 -17.68 13.29 1.82
N GLU A 247 -18.02 14.45 2.39
CA GLU A 247 -18.82 15.50 1.71
C GLU A 247 -18.14 16.05 0.46
N ARG A 248 -16.79 16.01 0.40
CA ARG A 248 -16.02 16.48 -0.76
C ARG A 248 -15.82 15.41 -1.83
N LEU A 249 -15.96 14.13 -1.48
CA LEU A 249 -15.70 13.02 -2.38
C LEU A 249 -16.96 12.65 -3.16
N GLU A 250 -16.79 12.28 -4.42
CA GLU A 250 -17.89 11.73 -5.21
C GLU A 250 -18.39 10.40 -4.60
N HIS A 251 -19.66 10.08 -4.82
CA HIS A 251 -20.20 8.79 -4.39
C HIS A 251 -19.49 7.64 -5.15
N PRO A 252 -18.98 6.61 -4.46
CA PRO A 252 -18.25 5.53 -5.13
C PRO A 252 -19.14 4.70 -6.05
N ALA A 253 -18.60 4.30 -7.21
CA ALA A 253 -19.29 3.42 -8.15
C ALA A 253 -19.37 1.96 -7.66
N ASN A 254 -18.37 1.51 -6.89
CA ASN A 254 -18.29 0.15 -6.37
C ASN A 254 -18.15 0.15 -4.83
N LEU A 255 -19.25 -0.18 -4.15
CA LEU A 255 -19.29 -0.23 -2.69
C LEU A 255 -18.85 -1.57 -2.11
N ASP A 256 -18.61 -2.59 -2.94
CA ASP A 256 -18.11 -3.89 -2.48
C ASP A 256 -16.61 -3.85 -2.17
N ASN A 257 -15.85 -2.97 -2.82
CA ASN A 257 -14.40 -2.89 -2.63
C ASN A 257 -14.03 -2.48 -1.19
N HIS A 258 -13.21 -3.30 -0.54
CA HIS A 258 -12.74 -3.05 0.83
C HIS A 258 -12.03 -1.70 1.01
N PHE A 259 -11.28 -1.22 0.02
CA PHE A 259 -10.56 0.06 0.06
C PHE A 259 -11.44 1.26 -0.33
N VAL A 260 -12.76 1.07 -0.39
CA VAL A 260 -13.75 2.13 -0.59
C VAL A 260 -14.49 2.39 0.72
N ILE A 261 -14.67 3.69 1.02
CA ILE A 261 -15.43 4.19 2.17
C ILE A 261 -16.59 5.05 1.67
N ASP A 262 -17.80 4.65 2.08
CA ASP A 262 -19.05 5.37 1.94
C ASP A 262 -19.60 5.78 3.30
N ALA A 263 -20.69 6.56 3.30
CA ALA A 263 -21.34 7.03 4.53
C ALA A 263 -21.76 5.85 5.44
N ASN A 264 -22.35 4.79 4.89
CA ASN A 264 -22.79 3.64 5.69
C ASN A 264 -21.62 2.92 6.37
N LYS A 265 -20.47 2.77 5.68
CA LYS A 265 -19.26 2.21 6.29
C LYS A 265 -18.65 3.16 7.32
N PHE A 266 -18.81 4.47 7.15
CA PHE A 266 -18.37 5.44 8.15
C PHE A 266 -19.22 5.39 9.42
N ASP A 267 -20.55 5.27 9.29
CA ASP A 267 -21.48 5.11 10.41
C ASP A 267 -21.17 3.84 11.22
N PHE A 268 -20.71 2.79 10.57
CA PHE A 268 -20.18 1.60 11.25
C PHE A 268 -19.01 1.91 12.19
N TYR A 269 -18.10 2.83 11.84
CA TYR A 269 -17.03 3.23 12.76
C TYR A 269 -17.52 4.21 13.84
N ALA A 270 -18.46 5.09 13.50
CA ALA A 270 -19.09 6.00 14.46
C ALA A 270 -19.85 5.22 15.55
N MET A 271 -20.52 4.12 15.18
CA MET A 271 -21.17 3.17 16.09
C MET A 271 -20.23 2.73 17.22
N ASP A 272 -19.01 2.31 16.89
CA ASP A 272 -18.01 1.88 17.87
C ASP A 272 -17.61 3.02 18.82
N CYS A 273 -17.47 4.23 18.29
CA CYS A 273 -17.16 5.42 19.09
C CYS A 273 -18.29 5.73 20.07
N CYS A 274 -19.56 5.71 19.62
CA CYS A 274 -20.73 5.90 20.47
C CYS A 274 -20.81 4.84 21.57
N ARG A 275 -20.56 3.57 21.22
CA ARG A 275 -20.53 2.47 22.19
C ARG A 275 -19.49 2.69 23.27
N VAL A 276 -18.26 3.04 22.90
CA VAL A 276 -17.17 3.27 23.87
C VAL A 276 -17.45 4.51 24.72
N ALA A 277 -18.04 5.55 24.15
CA ALA A 277 -18.38 6.78 24.87
C ALA A 277 -19.54 6.63 25.88
N GLY A 278 -20.31 5.53 25.82
CA GLY A 278 -21.49 5.34 26.68
C GLY A 278 -22.79 5.89 26.10
N GLU A 279 -22.79 6.30 24.83
CA GLU A 279 -23.95 6.87 24.14
C GLU A 279 -24.88 5.76 23.62
N ASP A 280 -25.47 5.00 24.55
CA ASP A 280 -26.12 3.71 24.26
C ASP A 280 -27.26 3.81 23.24
N ARG A 281 -28.07 4.87 23.29
CA ARG A 281 -29.18 5.07 22.32
C ARG A 281 -28.68 5.27 20.89
N LEU A 282 -27.61 6.05 20.73
CA LEU A 282 -27.00 6.28 19.42
C LEU A 282 -26.29 5.02 18.94
N ALA A 283 -25.53 4.36 19.82
CA ALA A 283 -24.85 3.10 19.51
C ALA A 283 -25.85 2.01 19.06
N GLU A 284 -26.99 1.87 19.74
CA GLU A 284 -28.05 0.94 19.36
C GLU A 284 -28.64 1.29 17.99
N SER A 285 -28.95 2.57 17.76
CA SER A 285 -29.52 3.05 16.49
C SER A 285 -28.59 2.74 15.32
N TYR A 286 -27.30 3.09 15.46
CA TYR A 286 -26.28 2.77 14.46
C TYR A 286 -26.13 1.25 14.27
N ALA A 287 -26.07 0.46 15.34
CA ALA A 287 -25.92 -0.99 15.23
C ALA A 287 -27.07 -1.64 14.44
N ARG A 288 -28.30 -1.22 14.71
CA ARG A 288 -29.48 -1.70 13.95
C ARG A 288 -29.41 -1.28 12.49
N GLU A 289 -28.96 -0.06 12.19
CA GLU A 289 -28.79 0.40 10.82
C GLU A 289 -27.67 -0.32 10.08
N VAL A 290 -26.53 -0.55 10.72
CA VAL A 290 -25.42 -1.35 10.18
C VAL A 290 -25.91 -2.76 9.83
N ILE A 291 -26.66 -3.41 10.72
CA ILE A 291 -27.23 -4.74 10.45
C ILE A 291 -28.15 -4.70 9.22
N ARG A 292 -29.05 -3.71 9.14
CA ARG A 292 -29.94 -3.55 7.97
C ARG A 292 -29.14 -3.34 6.67
N ASN A 293 -28.17 -2.43 6.66
CA ASN A 293 -27.39 -2.10 5.47
C ASN A 293 -26.43 -3.23 5.05
N ALA A 294 -26.04 -4.08 5.99
CA ALA A 294 -25.20 -5.25 5.74
C ALA A 294 -25.99 -6.52 5.40
N THR A 295 -27.32 -6.48 5.39
CA THR A 295 -28.18 -7.65 5.12
C THR A 295 -29.07 -7.38 3.91
N ARG A 296 -29.09 -8.32 2.95
CA ARG A 296 -29.95 -8.23 1.77
C ARG A 296 -31.42 -8.52 2.14
N PRO A 297 -32.39 -8.12 1.30
CA PRO A 297 -33.81 -8.42 1.53
C PRO A 297 -34.14 -9.90 1.67
N ASP A 298 -33.33 -10.79 1.10
CA ASP A 298 -33.46 -12.26 1.22
C ASP A 298 -32.86 -12.84 2.52
N GLY A 299 -32.32 -11.98 3.38
CA GLY A 299 -31.67 -12.36 4.64
C GLY A 299 -30.19 -12.71 4.51
N THR A 300 -29.61 -12.70 3.31
CA THR A 300 -28.18 -12.98 3.13
C THR A 300 -27.32 -11.83 3.65
N VAL A 301 -26.29 -12.14 4.43
CA VAL A 301 -25.39 -11.12 4.99
C VAL A 301 -24.30 -10.78 3.97
N ARG A 302 -24.24 -9.51 3.54
CA ARG A 302 -23.22 -8.99 2.61
C ARG A 302 -21.91 -8.67 3.32
N ASN A 303 -21.97 -8.13 4.55
CA ASN A 303 -20.78 -7.75 5.32
C ASN A 303 -20.78 -8.42 6.71
N PRO A 304 -20.43 -9.73 6.80
CA PRO A 304 -20.46 -10.51 8.05
C PRO A 304 -19.79 -9.83 9.23
N MET A 305 -18.58 -9.28 9.04
CA MET A 305 -17.85 -8.64 10.13
C MET A 305 -18.53 -7.40 10.71
N ARG A 306 -19.18 -6.58 9.87
CA ARG A 306 -19.93 -5.40 10.34
C ARG A 306 -21.15 -5.83 11.16
N VAL A 307 -21.83 -6.91 10.75
CA VAL A 307 -22.95 -7.50 11.50
C VAL A 307 -22.48 -8.04 12.84
N SER A 308 -21.36 -8.77 12.88
CA SER A 308 -20.79 -9.28 14.12
C SER A 308 -20.46 -8.17 15.11
N GLU A 309 -19.77 -7.12 14.69
CA GLU A 309 -19.43 -5.99 15.56
C GLU A 309 -20.66 -5.16 15.99
N ALA A 310 -21.68 -5.05 15.14
CA ALA A 310 -22.95 -4.44 15.51
C ALA A 310 -23.69 -5.26 16.59
N HIS A 311 -23.69 -6.59 16.49
CA HIS A 311 -24.23 -7.44 17.56
C HIS A 311 -23.43 -7.33 18.87
N LEU A 312 -22.10 -7.23 18.81
CA LEU A 312 -21.30 -6.95 20.02
C LEU A 312 -21.62 -5.56 20.60
N THR A 313 -21.97 -4.60 19.76
CA THR A 313 -22.44 -3.28 20.22
C THR A 313 -23.77 -3.38 20.96
N LEU A 314 -24.74 -4.10 20.39
CA LEU A 314 -26.02 -4.37 21.04
C LEU A 314 -25.84 -5.15 22.35
N ALA A 315 -24.87 -6.08 22.40
CA ALA A 315 -24.54 -6.80 23.62
C ALA A 315 -24.09 -5.83 24.72
N VAL A 316 -23.17 -4.90 24.45
CA VAL A 316 -22.73 -3.89 25.43
C VAL A 316 -23.89 -3.03 25.93
N VAL A 317 -24.76 -2.58 25.02
CA VAL A 317 -25.97 -1.81 25.38
C VAL A 317 -26.87 -2.62 26.31
N ALA A 318 -27.13 -3.89 26.00
CA ALA A 318 -27.94 -4.78 26.85
C ALA A 318 -27.31 -5.02 28.23
N VAL A 319 -25.97 -5.16 28.31
CA VAL A 319 -25.27 -5.26 29.61
C VAL A 319 -25.51 -4.00 30.43
N ARG A 320 -25.44 -2.81 29.82
CA ARG A 320 -25.67 -1.52 30.49
C ARG A 320 -27.12 -1.37 30.97
N ASP A 321 -28.08 -1.89 30.22
CA ASP A 321 -29.51 -1.93 30.58
C ASP A 321 -29.85 -3.06 31.58
N ARG A 322 -28.84 -3.79 32.08
CA ARG A 322 -28.98 -4.91 33.01
C ARG A 322 -29.74 -6.13 32.45
N ASP A 323 -29.80 -6.29 31.13
CA ASP A 323 -30.33 -7.47 30.46
C ASP A 323 -29.20 -8.41 30.02
N LEU A 324 -28.75 -9.26 30.94
CA LEU A 324 -27.70 -10.24 30.66
C LEU A 324 -28.13 -11.31 29.63
N GLU A 325 -29.41 -11.65 29.59
CA GLU A 325 -29.89 -12.68 28.67
C GLU A 325 -29.79 -12.20 27.23
N LEU A 326 -30.28 -10.98 26.97
CA LEU A 326 -30.13 -10.34 25.67
C LEU A 326 -28.66 -10.10 25.34
N ALA A 327 -27.84 -9.64 26.29
CA ALA A 327 -26.42 -9.42 26.07
C ALA A 327 -25.70 -10.68 25.58
N VAL A 328 -25.94 -11.82 26.22
CA VAL A 328 -25.36 -13.10 25.81
C VAL A 328 -25.93 -13.55 24.47
N ALA A 329 -27.23 -13.39 24.23
CA ALA A 329 -27.84 -13.75 22.95
C ALA A 329 -27.24 -12.96 21.77
N GLU A 330 -27.07 -11.63 21.91
CA GLU A 330 -26.42 -10.80 20.90
C GLU A 330 -24.94 -11.19 20.73
N GLY A 331 -24.23 -11.46 21.83
CA GLY A 331 -22.87 -12.00 21.79
C GLY A 331 -22.76 -13.29 20.97
N MET A 332 -23.68 -14.24 21.18
CA MET A 332 -23.70 -15.50 20.42
C MET A 332 -24.00 -15.28 18.94
N ARG A 333 -24.90 -14.34 18.59
CA ARG A 333 -25.15 -13.96 17.19
C ARG A 333 -23.92 -13.38 16.52
N ALA A 334 -23.13 -12.57 17.25
CA ALA A 334 -21.88 -12.03 16.72
C ALA A 334 -20.87 -13.13 16.32
N PHE A 335 -20.91 -14.28 16.97
CA PHE A 335 -19.98 -15.40 16.75
C PHE A 335 -20.46 -16.42 15.72
N ALA A 336 -21.70 -16.31 15.25
CA ALA A 336 -22.32 -17.28 14.33
C ALA A 336 -21.73 -17.26 12.92
N GLY A 337 -21.07 -16.17 12.51
CA GLY A 337 -20.48 -16.03 11.18
C GLY A 337 -19.22 -16.90 10.99
N SER A 338 -19.09 -17.51 9.81
CA SER A 338 -17.89 -18.24 9.39
C SER A 338 -16.75 -17.31 8.98
N ARG A 339 -17.07 -16.21 8.27
CA ARG A 339 -16.10 -15.16 7.92
C ARG A 339 -15.74 -14.34 9.16
N ARG A 340 -14.47 -14.39 9.57
CA ARG A 340 -13.96 -13.72 10.79
C ARG A 340 -12.66 -12.95 10.53
N SER A 341 -12.57 -11.75 11.08
CA SER A 341 -11.31 -11.03 11.33
C SER A 341 -10.94 -11.29 12.80
N LEU A 342 -10.17 -12.33 13.06
CA LEU A 342 -10.01 -12.87 14.41
C LEU A 342 -9.48 -11.84 15.43
N PRO A 343 -8.40 -11.07 15.15
CA PRO A 343 -7.92 -10.09 16.14
C PRO A 343 -8.95 -9.00 16.46
N SER A 344 -9.62 -8.43 15.46
CA SER A 344 -10.65 -7.40 15.66
C SER A 344 -11.86 -7.94 16.43
N LEU A 345 -12.34 -9.13 16.06
CA LEU A 345 -13.48 -9.77 16.72
C LEU A 345 -13.15 -10.07 18.18
N MET A 346 -11.99 -10.65 18.47
CA MET A 346 -11.57 -10.99 19.83
C MET A 346 -11.37 -9.77 20.71
N TRP A 347 -10.84 -8.68 20.12
CA TRP A 347 -10.65 -7.44 20.84
C TRP A 347 -11.98 -6.85 21.32
N ILE A 348 -12.96 -6.67 20.43
CA ILE A 348 -14.28 -6.13 20.80
C ILE A 348 -15.03 -7.10 21.70
N ALA A 349 -14.99 -8.40 21.42
CA ALA A 349 -15.61 -9.42 22.26
C ALA A 349 -15.05 -9.41 23.69
N GLY A 350 -13.74 -9.13 23.84
CA GLY A 350 -13.09 -8.93 25.14
C GLY A 350 -13.53 -7.66 25.85
N GLU A 351 -13.87 -6.58 25.14
CA GLU A 351 -14.50 -5.40 25.74
C GLU A 351 -15.89 -5.74 26.30
N VAL A 352 -16.71 -6.49 25.55
CA VAL A 352 -18.02 -6.97 26.03
C VAL A 352 -17.85 -7.89 27.24
N ALA A 353 -16.88 -8.81 27.21
CA ALA A 353 -16.59 -9.71 28.32
C ALA A 353 -16.31 -8.94 29.62
N ARG A 354 -15.50 -7.86 29.55
CA ARG A 354 -15.20 -7.02 30.72
C ARG A 354 -16.47 -6.37 31.27
N GLU A 355 -17.30 -5.80 30.41
CA GLU A 355 -18.58 -5.18 30.80
C GLU A 355 -19.52 -6.18 31.47
N ILE A 356 -19.62 -7.42 30.95
CA ILE A 356 -20.41 -8.50 31.57
C ILE A 356 -19.85 -8.88 32.93
N ILE A 357 -18.54 -9.09 33.06
CA ILE A 357 -17.90 -9.49 34.31
C ILE A 357 -18.08 -8.42 35.40
N GLU A 358 -17.94 -7.14 35.03
CA GLU A 358 -18.07 -6.01 35.95
C GLU A 358 -19.51 -5.83 36.45
N ARG A 359 -20.53 -6.02 35.59
CA ARG A 359 -21.94 -5.82 35.97
C ARG A 359 -22.64 -7.06 36.51
N PHE A 360 -22.21 -8.25 36.12
CA PHE A 360 -22.82 -9.53 36.49
C PHE A 360 -21.78 -10.53 37.04
N PRO A 361 -21.11 -10.18 38.16
CA PRO A 361 -20.08 -11.04 38.73
C PRO A 361 -20.68 -12.38 39.17
N GLY A 362 -20.13 -13.48 38.66
CA GLY A 362 -20.48 -14.84 39.08
C GLY A 362 -21.70 -15.47 38.40
N ASP A 363 -22.39 -14.77 37.50
CA ASP A 363 -23.51 -15.35 36.74
C ASP A 363 -23.00 -16.48 35.80
N PRO A 364 -23.61 -17.68 35.80
CA PRO A 364 -23.19 -18.78 34.92
C PRO A 364 -23.21 -18.44 33.43
N ARG A 365 -24.10 -17.54 32.98
CA ARG A 365 -24.21 -17.13 31.57
C ARG A 365 -22.96 -16.37 31.10
N THR A 366 -22.29 -15.67 32.00
CA THR A 366 -20.98 -15.04 31.73
C THR A 366 -19.95 -16.08 31.30
N ARG A 367 -19.96 -17.28 31.91
CA ARG A 367 -19.05 -18.36 31.53
C ARG A 367 -19.34 -18.88 30.13
N ALA A 368 -20.62 -19.03 29.77
CA ALA A 368 -21.01 -19.47 28.43
C ALA A 368 -20.48 -18.53 27.34
N TYR A 369 -20.57 -17.20 27.54
CA TYR A 369 -20.00 -16.22 26.62
C TYR A 369 -18.46 -16.34 26.52
N LEU A 370 -17.77 -16.46 27.66
CA LEU A 370 -16.31 -16.61 27.71
C LEU A 370 -15.82 -17.92 27.09
N ASP A 371 -16.58 -19.01 27.24
CA ASP A 371 -16.25 -20.31 26.66
C ASP A 371 -16.40 -20.27 25.14
N GLN A 372 -17.46 -19.63 24.64
CA GLN A 372 -17.63 -19.41 23.19
C GLN A 372 -16.50 -18.54 22.63
N MET A 373 -16.13 -17.44 23.30
CA MET A 373 -15.01 -16.59 22.89
C MET A 373 -13.68 -17.37 22.82
N ARG A 374 -13.44 -18.24 23.81
CA ARG A 374 -12.24 -19.11 23.86
C ARG A 374 -12.22 -20.16 22.75
N SER A 375 -13.38 -20.72 22.39
CA SER A 375 -13.46 -21.72 21.30
C SER A 375 -12.97 -21.16 19.96
N MET A 376 -13.26 -19.89 19.67
CA MET A 376 -12.85 -19.24 18.42
C MET A 376 -11.36 -18.87 18.35
N SER A 377 -10.65 -18.85 19.48
CA SER A 377 -9.22 -18.54 19.51
C SER A 377 -8.34 -19.77 19.29
N VAL A 378 -8.95 -20.96 19.22
CA VAL A 378 -8.27 -22.26 19.03
C VAL A 378 -8.48 -22.81 17.62
N GLU A 379 -9.46 -22.28 16.87
CA GLU A 379 -9.66 -22.50 15.43
C GLU A 379 -8.69 -21.63 14.62
#